data_AF-A0A1A3QG92-F1
#
_entry.id   AF-A0A1A3QG92-F1
#
_cell.length_a   1.000
_cell.length_b   1.000
_cell.length_c   1.000
_cell.angle_alpha   90.00
_cell.angle_beta   90.00
_cell.angle_gamma   90.00
#
_symmetry.space_group_name_H-M   'P 1'
#
loop_
_entity.id
_entity.type
_entity.pdbx_description
1 polymer ?
#
loop_
_entity_poly.entity_id
_entity_poly.type
_entity_poly.pdbx_seq_one_letter_code
_entity_poly.pdbx_strand_id
1 'polypeptide(L)'
;MAPLLTACGGFLLAVLWMDLIFDVQVLQNRSAGEELPEPVLASIAGYYHRATTTSRPMGRLIALVMLILLFALGFQAARGHDPGWLPATSAVLAGVPIALAAIHTVPSAVRLGHRADSPAEQTRLARAICRDHLICAAGMLAFLVLWTTRAS
;
A
#
# COMPACT_ATOMS: atom_id res chain seq x y z
N MET A 1 -0.16 21.41 9.48
CA MET A 1 0.37 20.39 8.54
C MET A 1 0.46 19.03 9.19
N ALA A 2 1.12 18.90 10.36
CA ALA A 2 1.23 17.62 11.04
C ALA A 2 -0.11 16.85 11.23
N PRO A 3 -1.24 17.46 11.68
CA PRO A 3 -2.51 16.71 11.82
C PRO A 3 -3.05 16.15 10.51
N LEU A 4 -2.83 16.85 9.39
CA LEU A 4 -3.24 16.39 8.06
C LEU A 4 -2.34 15.24 7.59
N LEU A 5 -1.02 15.36 7.77
CA LEU A 5 -0.06 14.31 7.42
C LEU A 5 -0.29 13.03 8.23
N THR A 6 -0.57 13.15 9.54
CA THR A 6 -0.88 11.99 10.39
C THR A 6 -2.23 11.38 10.04
N ALA A 7 -3.25 12.18 9.72
CA ALA A 7 -4.55 11.66 9.28
C ALA A 7 -4.45 10.92 7.94
N CYS A 8 -3.77 11.51 6.94
CA CYS A 8 -3.54 10.88 5.65
C CYS A 8 -2.68 9.61 5.78
N GLY A 9 -1.59 9.67 6.56
CA GLY A 9 -0.74 8.52 6.83
C GLY A 9 -1.47 7.38 7.54
N GLY A 10 -2.28 7.72 8.55
CA GLY A 10 -3.09 6.76 9.30
C GLY A 10 -4.17 6.12 8.44
N PHE A 11 -4.84 6.89 7.57
CA PHE A 11 -5.80 6.35 6.61
C PHE A 11 -5.15 5.36 5.65
N LEU A 12 -4.00 5.70 5.06
CA LEU A 12 -3.29 4.80 4.14
C LEU A 12 -2.79 3.54 4.86
N LEU A 13 -2.31 3.66 6.10
CA LEU A 13 -1.93 2.51 6.92
C LEU A 13 -3.14 1.60 7.23
N ALA A 14 -4.31 2.18 7.51
CA ALA A 14 -5.53 1.42 7.73
C ALA A 14 -6.00 0.67 6.46
N VAL A 15 -5.85 1.27 5.29
CA VAL A 15 -6.11 0.60 4.01
C VAL A 15 -5.14 -0.56 3.80
N LEU A 16 -3.84 -0.33 4.00
CA LEU A 16 -2.83 -1.39 3.90
C LEU A 16 -3.07 -2.53 4.89
N TRP A 17 -3.57 -2.22 6.08
CA TRP A 17 -3.99 -3.25 7.04
C TRP A 17 -5.11 -4.14 6.49
N MET A 18 -6.13 -3.54 5.86
CA MET A 18 -7.22 -4.29 5.23
C MET A 18 -6.71 -5.22 4.13
N ASP A 19 -5.75 -4.77 3.32
CA ASP A 19 -5.10 -5.60 2.30
C ASP A 19 -4.29 -6.76 2.95
N LEU A 20 -3.53 -6.45 4.00
CA LEU A 20 -2.66 -7.42 4.69
C LEU A 20 -3.43 -8.57 5.37
N ILE A 21 -4.68 -8.36 5.81
CA ILE A 21 -5.52 -9.43 6.36
C ILE A 21 -5.66 -10.59 5.36
N PHE A 22 -5.73 -10.28 4.07
CA PHE A 22 -5.81 -11.30 3.01
C PHE A 22 -4.42 -11.77 2.58
N ASP A 23 -3.47 -10.84 2.43
CA ASP A 23 -2.14 -11.17 1.90
C ASP A 23 -1.27 -11.98 2.85
N VAL A 24 -1.48 -11.90 4.17
CA VAL A 24 -0.71 -12.70 5.13
C VAL A 24 -0.96 -14.20 4.95
N GLN A 25 -2.07 -14.60 4.32
CA GLN A 25 -2.33 -16.00 3.96
C GLN A 25 -1.25 -16.56 3.02
N VAL A 26 -0.64 -15.71 2.19
CA VAL A 26 0.49 -16.07 1.33
C VAL A 26 1.73 -16.41 2.15
N LEU A 27 1.99 -15.66 3.23
CA LEU A 27 3.12 -15.91 4.13
C LEU A 27 2.92 -17.19 4.97
N GLN A 28 1.69 -17.45 5.39
CA GLN A 28 1.33 -18.67 6.13
C GLN A 28 1.50 -19.92 5.25
N ASN A 29 1.27 -19.80 3.95
CA ASN A 29 1.42 -20.87 2.96
C ASN A 29 2.76 -20.79 2.20
N ARG A 30 3.78 -20.12 2.75
CA ARG A 30 5.11 -20.02 2.14
C ARG A 30 5.78 -21.38 1.92
N SER A 31 5.42 -22.37 2.73
CA SER A 31 5.96 -23.74 2.67
C SER A 31 5.23 -24.63 1.66
N ALA A 32 4.14 -24.16 1.04
CA ALA A 32 3.29 -24.95 0.14
C ALA A 32 3.90 -25.24 -1.24
N GLY A 33 5.18 -24.89 -1.48
CA GLY A 33 5.85 -25.14 -2.75
C GLY A 33 5.59 -24.03 -3.79
N GLU A 34 5.61 -24.38 -5.07
CA GLU A 34 5.55 -23.43 -6.18
C GLU A 34 4.16 -22.78 -6.34
N GLU A 35 3.10 -23.52 -5.99
CA GLU A 35 1.71 -23.08 -6.10
C GLU A 35 1.06 -22.92 -4.72
N LEU A 36 0.34 -21.83 -4.52
CA LEU A 36 -0.50 -21.65 -3.34
C LEU A 36 -1.74 -22.55 -3.42
N PRO A 37 -2.27 -23.04 -2.29
CA PRO A 37 -3.52 -23.79 -2.29
C PRO A 37 -4.64 -23.00 -2.97
N GLU A 38 -5.41 -23.66 -3.84
CA GLU A 38 -6.52 -23.02 -4.58
C GLU A 38 -7.51 -22.25 -3.69
N PRO A 39 -7.87 -22.71 -2.46
CA PRO A 39 -8.72 -21.92 -1.57
C PRO A 39 -8.13 -20.56 -1.18
N VAL A 40 -6.81 -20.47 -1.03
CA VAL A 40 -6.09 -19.23 -0.67
C VAL A 40 -6.05 -18.30 -1.87
N LEU A 41 -5.66 -18.81 -3.05
CA LEU A 41 -5.71 -18.03 -4.29
C LEU A 41 -7.13 -17.55 -4.56
N ALA A 42 -8.13 -18.38 -4.31
CA ALA A 42 -9.51 -18.04 -4.56
C ALA A 42 -10.00 -16.90 -3.66
N SER A 43 -9.59 -16.93 -2.39
CA SER A 43 -9.86 -15.88 -1.40
C SER A 43 -9.23 -14.55 -1.80
N ILE A 44 -7.92 -14.55 -2.12
CA ILE A 44 -7.16 -13.35 -2.49
C ILE A 44 -7.67 -12.75 -3.80
N ALA A 45 -7.83 -13.58 -4.84
CA ALA A 45 -8.35 -13.12 -6.13
C ALA A 45 -9.79 -12.63 -6.02
N GLY A 46 -10.62 -13.26 -5.17
CA GLY A 46 -11.98 -12.79 -4.90
C GLY A 46 -12.01 -11.44 -4.19
N TYR A 47 -11.09 -11.19 -3.25
CA TYR A 47 -10.90 -9.89 -2.63
C TYR A 47 -10.50 -8.84 -3.66
N TYR A 48 -9.42 -9.07 -4.42
CA TYR A 48 -8.95 -8.10 -5.42
C TYR A 48 -9.93 -7.90 -6.56
N HIS A 49 -10.67 -8.93 -6.97
CA HIS A 49 -11.75 -8.76 -7.94
C HIS A 49 -12.80 -7.76 -7.42
N ARG A 50 -13.28 -7.89 -6.18
CA ARG A 50 -14.25 -6.94 -5.60
C ARG A 50 -13.63 -5.56 -5.40
N ALA A 51 -12.39 -5.50 -4.93
CA ALA A 51 -11.68 -4.25 -4.73
C ALA A 51 -11.48 -3.48 -6.04
N THR A 52 -11.19 -4.17 -7.15
CA THR A 52 -10.92 -3.55 -8.45
C THR A 52 -12.18 -3.28 -9.27
N THR A 53 -13.20 -4.13 -9.19
CA THR A 53 -14.44 -4.01 -9.99
C THR A 53 -15.56 -3.27 -9.27
N THR A 54 -15.79 -3.56 -8.00
CA THR A 54 -16.95 -3.07 -7.22
C THR A 54 -16.59 -1.86 -6.37
N SER A 55 -15.35 -1.80 -5.86
CA SER A 55 -14.88 -0.71 -4.99
C SER A 55 -14.18 0.45 -5.73
N ARG A 56 -14.56 0.72 -6.98
CA ARG A 56 -14.09 1.89 -7.75
C ARG A 56 -14.12 3.23 -6.99
N PRO A 57 -15.14 3.58 -6.16
CA PRO A 57 -15.08 4.82 -5.38
C PRO A 57 -13.96 4.82 -4.33
N MET A 58 -13.62 3.65 -3.76
CA MET A 58 -12.60 3.51 -2.74
C MET A 58 -11.18 3.66 -3.31
N GLY A 59 -10.92 3.10 -4.50
CA GLY A 59 -9.64 3.30 -5.20
C GLY A 59 -9.37 4.78 -5.53
N ARG A 60 -10.42 5.52 -5.95
CA ARG A 60 -10.32 6.97 -6.19
C ARG A 60 -10.05 7.76 -4.91
N LEU A 61 -10.66 7.36 -3.80
CA LEU A 61 -10.42 7.97 -2.49
C LEU A 61 -8.97 7.75 -2.04
N ILE A 62 -8.43 6.54 -2.17
CA ILE A 62 -7.02 6.24 -1.83
C ILE A 62 -6.08 7.11 -2.67
N ALA A 63 -6.29 7.17 -3.99
CA ALA A 63 -5.50 8.02 -4.87
C ALA A 63 -5.58 9.51 -4.49
N LEU A 64 -6.78 10.00 -4.14
CA LEU A 64 -6.98 11.36 -3.66
C LEU A 64 -6.19 11.62 -2.35
N VAL A 65 -6.24 10.70 -1.39
CA VAL A 65 -5.50 10.84 -0.12
C VAL A 65 -3.99 10.81 -0.36
N MET A 66 -3.49 9.97 -1.26
CA MET A 66 -2.08 9.97 -1.67
C MET A 66 -1.66 11.32 -2.27
N LEU A 67 -2.48 11.89 -3.16
CA LEU A 67 -2.22 13.22 -3.75
C LEU A 67 -2.21 14.32 -2.69
N ILE A 68 -3.18 14.32 -1.77
CA ILE A 68 -3.24 15.28 -0.66
C ILE A 68 -1.99 15.17 0.20
N LEU A 69 -1.53 13.95 0.51
CA LEU A 69 -0.32 13.72 1.30
C LEU A 69 0.92 14.30 0.60
N LEU A 70 1.11 14.01 -0.70
CA LEU A 70 2.23 14.52 -1.49
C LEU A 70 2.21 16.05 -1.59
N PHE A 71 1.03 16.64 -1.83
CA PHE A 71 0.87 18.08 -1.91
C PHE A 71 1.17 18.76 -0.56
N ALA A 72 0.68 18.18 0.54
CA ALA A 72 0.96 18.67 1.89
C ALA A 72 2.46 18.62 2.22
N LEU A 73 3.16 17.54 1.83
CA LEU A 73 4.62 17.44 1.98
C LEU A 73 5.37 18.46 1.12
N GLY A 74 5.00 18.62 -0.14
CA GLY A 74 5.60 19.61 -1.04
C GLY A 74 5.41 21.05 -0.54
N PHE A 75 4.21 21.36 -0.03
CA PHE A 75 3.92 22.67 0.55
C PHE A 75 4.71 22.92 1.84
N GLN A 76 4.88 21.90 2.68
CA GLN A 76 5.71 22.02 3.88
C GLN A 76 7.19 22.21 3.55
N ALA A 77 7.71 21.49 2.55
CA ALA A 77 9.07 21.67 2.06
C ALA A 77 9.29 23.08 1.48
N ALA A 78 8.35 23.60 0.69
CA ALA A 78 8.42 24.93 0.09
C ALA A 78 8.41 26.07 1.12
N ARG A 79 7.79 25.84 2.30
CA ARG A 79 7.81 26.81 3.39
C ARG A 79 9.18 26.94 4.05
N GLY A 80 10.08 25.95 3.94
CA GLY A 80 11.47 26.05 4.42
C GLY A 80 11.66 26.21 5.94
N HIS A 81 10.63 25.96 6.75
CA HIS A 81 10.70 26.10 8.21
C HIS A 81 11.31 24.88 8.92
N ASP A 82 11.52 23.78 8.18
CA ASP A 82 11.99 22.51 8.71
C ASP A 82 13.42 22.20 8.26
N PRO A 83 14.19 21.45 9.07
CA PRO A 83 15.50 20.94 8.67
C PRO A 83 15.37 20.10 7.39
N GLY A 84 16.24 20.31 6.39
CA GLY A 84 16.11 19.70 5.05
C GLY A 84 16.09 18.16 5.01
N TRP A 85 16.59 17.48 6.04
CA TRP A 85 16.49 16.02 6.16
C TRP A 85 15.04 15.55 6.37
N LEU A 86 14.21 16.34 7.07
CA LEU A 86 12.83 15.98 7.41
C LEU A 86 11.91 15.83 6.17
N PRO A 87 11.85 16.81 5.23
CA PRO A 87 11.09 16.65 4.00
C PRO A 87 11.70 15.58 3.10
N ALA A 88 13.03 15.39 3.09
CA ALA A 88 13.67 14.34 2.32
C ALA A 88 13.29 12.93 2.83
N THR A 89 13.42 12.67 4.14
CA THR A 89 13.00 11.40 4.75
C THR A 89 11.50 11.17 4.59
N SER A 90 10.67 12.20 4.78
CA SER A 90 9.22 12.10 4.59
C SER A 90 8.83 11.79 3.14
N ALA A 91 9.52 12.40 2.17
CA ALA A 91 9.30 12.16 0.76
C ALA A 91 9.70 10.73 0.36
N VAL A 92 10.77 10.18 0.93
CA VAL A 92 11.14 8.77 0.70
C VAL A 92 10.11 7.83 1.35
N LEU A 93 9.76 8.06 2.62
CA LEU A 93 8.85 7.20 3.38
C LEU A 93 7.42 7.16 2.83
N ALA A 94 6.94 8.25 2.24
CA ALA A 94 5.62 8.30 1.59
C ALA A 94 5.69 8.03 0.08
N GLY A 95 6.69 8.59 -0.61
CA GLY A 95 6.81 8.52 -2.06
C GLY A 95 7.13 7.12 -2.57
N VAL A 96 7.99 6.36 -1.89
CA VAL A 96 8.30 4.98 -2.30
C VAL A 96 7.06 4.07 -2.23
N PRO A 97 6.29 4.03 -1.12
CA PRO A 97 5.03 3.28 -1.07
C PRO A 97 4.01 3.71 -2.13
N ILE A 98 3.85 5.01 -2.36
CA ILE A 98 2.90 5.52 -3.36
C ILE A 98 3.31 5.10 -4.78
N ALA A 99 4.60 5.23 -5.12
CA ALA A 99 5.11 4.81 -6.42
C ALA A 99 4.98 3.29 -6.61
N LEU A 100 5.34 2.51 -5.59
CA LEU A 100 5.23 1.04 -5.62
C LEU A 100 3.77 0.61 -5.84
N ALA A 101 2.84 1.23 -5.10
CA ALA A 101 1.42 0.98 -5.22
C ALA A 101 0.91 1.28 -6.64
N ALA A 102 1.26 2.44 -7.18
CA ALA A 102 0.78 2.89 -8.48
C ALA A 102 1.37 2.09 -9.66
N ILE A 103 2.66 1.77 -9.61
CA ILE A 103 3.39 1.17 -10.73
C ILE A 103 3.27 -0.35 -10.74
N HIS A 104 3.30 -0.99 -9.56
CA HIS A 104 3.44 -2.44 -9.47
C HIS A 104 2.23 -3.11 -8.82
N THR A 105 1.78 -2.61 -7.66
CA THR A 105 0.74 -3.27 -6.87
C THR A 105 -0.62 -3.23 -7.53
N VAL A 106 -1.07 -2.05 -8.02
CA VAL A 106 -2.39 -1.90 -8.66
C VAL A 106 -2.52 -2.72 -9.95
N PRO A 107 -1.58 -2.65 -10.93
CA PRO A 107 -1.65 -3.48 -12.12
C PRO A 107 -1.63 -4.98 -11.81
N SER A 108 -0.82 -5.41 -10.85
CA SER A 108 -0.73 -6.80 -10.42
C SER A 108 -2.03 -7.29 -9.76
N ALA A 109 -2.65 -6.47 -8.91
CA ALA A 109 -3.93 -6.77 -8.27
C ALA A 109 -5.08 -6.87 -9.28
N VAL A 110 -5.09 -6.01 -10.31
CA VAL A 110 -6.05 -6.10 -11.42
C VAL A 110 -5.88 -7.41 -12.18
N ARG A 111 -4.64 -7.76 -12.57
CA ARG A 111 -4.33 -9.04 -13.26
C ARG A 111 -4.78 -10.26 -12.43
N LEU A 112 -4.45 -10.27 -11.15
CA LEU A 112 -4.83 -11.33 -10.22
C LEU A 112 -6.36 -11.41 -10.03
N GLY A 113 -7.03 -10.27 -9.91
CA GLY A 113 -8.50 -10.20 -9.80
C GLY A 113 -9.25 -10.64 -11.05
N HIS A 114 -8.62 -10.56 -12.23
CA HIS A 114 -9.17 -11.12 -13.47
C HIS A 114 -8.95 -12.63 -13.62
N ARG A 115 -8.02 -13.23 -12.84
CA ARG A 115 -7.62 -14.64 -12.94
C ARG A 115 -7.33 -15.12 -14.37
N ALA A 116 -6.77 -14.25 -15.21
CA ALA A 116 -6.44 -14.59 -16.60
C ALA A 116 -5.16 -15.43 -16.73
N ASP A 117 -4.31 -15.39 -15.71
CA ASP A 117 -2.99 -16.03 -15.67
C ASP A 117 -3.04 -17.46 -15.10
N SER A 118 -2.00 -18.27 -15.30
CA SER A 118 -1.90 -19.63 -14.73
C SER A 118 -1.81 -19.63 -13.19
N PRO A 119 -2.14 -20.72 -12.48
CA PRO A 119 -2.08 -20.78 -11.01
C PRO A 119 -0.70 -20.44 -10.41
N ALA A 120 0.39 -20.88 -11.06
CA ALA A 120 1.75 -20.53 -10.68
C ALA A 120 2.04 -19.03 -10.86
N GLU A 121 1.55 -18.43 -11.93
CA GLU A 121 1.68 -16.99 -12.20
C GLU A 121 0.86 -16.15 -11.21
N GLN A 122 -0.38 -16.58 -10.91
CA GLN A 122 -1.23 -15.98 -9.89
C GLN A 122 -0.59 -16.04 -8.50
N THR A 123 0.05 -17.17 -8.18
CA THR A 123 0.83 -17.34 -6.94
C THR A 123 1.99 -16.36 -6.86
N ARG A 124 2.73 -16.17 -7.97
CA ARG A 124 3.84 -15.21 -8.01
C ARG A 124 3.34 -13.77 -7.83
N LEU A 125 2.23 -13.41 -8.48
CA LEU A 125 1.60 -12.10 -8.32
C LEU A 125 1.14 -11.87 -6.87
N ALA A 126 0.46 -12.83 -6.25
CA ALA A 126 0.01 -12.74 -4.86
C ALA A 126 1.19 -12.55 -3.89
N ARG A 127 2.29 -13.28 -4.08
CA ARG A 127 3.53 -13.12 -3.30
C ARG A 127 4.16 -11.75 -3.49
N ALA A 128 4.20 -11.25 -4.73
CA ALA A 128 4.77 -9.95 -5.03
C ALA A 128 3.94 -8.82 -4.41
N ILE A 129 2.61 -8.87 -4.53
CA ILE A 129 1.69 -7.90 -3.92
C ILE A 129 1.82 -7.91 -2.39
N CYS A 130 1.85 -9.09 -1.75
CA CYS A 130 2.05 -9.21 -0.31
C CYS A 130 3.37 -8.54 0.14
N ARG A 131 4.46 -8.77 -0.60
CA ARG A 131 5.76 -8.13 -0.30
C ARG A 131 5.69 -6.61 -0.46
N ASP A 132 5.05 -6.13 -1.52
CA ASP A 132 4.89 -4.69 -1.74
C ASP A 132 4.09 -4.05 -0.61
N HIS A 133 2.99 -4.68 -0.18
CA HIS A 133 2.17 -4.19 0.93
C HIS A 133 2.94 -4.17 2.26
N LEU A 134 3.83 -5.12 2.52
CA LEU A 134 4.69 -5.09 3.71
C LEU A 134 5.68 -3.92 3.66
N ILE A 135 6.29 -3.66 2.50
CA ILE A 135 7.19 -2.51 2.30
C ILE A 135 6.41 -1.20 2.50
N CYS A 136 5.22 -1.10 1.89
CA CYS A 136 4.33 0.05 2.04
C CYS A 136 3.91 0.26 3.50
N ALA A 137 3.51 -0.80 4.19
CA ALA A 137 3.08 -0.73 5.59
C ALA A 137 4.22 -0.29 6.51
N ALA A 138 5.43 -0.83 6.32
CA ALA A 138 6.60 -0.40 7.07
C ALA A 138 6.94 1.08 6.81
N GLY A 139 6.91 1.51 5.55
CA GLY A 139 7.16 2.91 5.17
C GLY A 139 6.14 3.88 5.75
N MET A 140 4.84 3.56 5.62
CA MET A 140 3.76 4.39 6.15
C MET A 140 3.69 4.39 7.67
N LEU A 141 4.03 3.27 8.34
CA LEU A 141 4.15 3.22 9.80
C LEU A 141 5.32 4.10 10.28
N ALA A 142 6.49 3.99 9.67
CA ALA A 142 7.64 4.82 10.00
C ALA A 142 7.35 6.31 9.75
N PHE A 143 6.63 6.63 8.66
CA PHE A 143 6.14 7.98 8.38
C PHE A 143 5.21 8.47 9.51
N LEU A 144 4.24 7.65 9.91
CA LEU A 144 3.30 8.00 10.97
C LEU A 144 4.01 8.25 12.30
N VAL A 145 4.92 7.35 12.70
CA VAL A 145 5.73 7.50 13.91
C VAL A 145 6.53 8.79 13.87
N LEU A 146 7.23 9.08 12.77
CA LEU A 146 8.02 10.31 12.62
C LEU A 146 7.17 11.56 12.86
N TRP A 147 5.96 11.61 12.29
CA TRP A 147 5.09 12.77 12.38
C TRP A 147 4.32 12.88 13.70
N THR A 148 3.99 11.75 14.35
CA THR A 148 3.35 11.78 15.67
C THR A 148 4.33 12.14 16.77
N THR A 149 5.56 11.61 16.75
CA THR A 149 6.59 11.96 17.75
C THR A 149 7.09 13.40 17.63
N ARG A 150 6.93 14.02 16.46
CA ARG A 150 7.29 15.43 16.25
C ARG A 150 6.14 16.39 16.60
N ALA A 151 4.90 15.92 16.49
CA ALA A 151 3.71 16.73 16.80
C ALA A 151 3.34 16.71 18.29
N SER A 152 3.99 15.85 19.09
CA SER A 152 3.90 15.78 20.55
C SER A 152 4.95 16.66 21.21
#